data_AF-A0AA39JHX9-F1
#
_entry.id   AF-A0AA39JHX9-F1
#
_cell.length_a   1.000
_cell.length_b   1.000
_cell.length_c   1.000
_cell.angle_alpha   90.00
_cell.angle_beta   90.00
_cell.angle_gamma   90.00
#
_symmetry.space_group_name_H-M   'P 1'
#
loop_
_entity.id
_entity.type
_entity.pdbx_description
1 polymer ?
#
loop_
_entity_poly.entity_id
_entity_poly.type
_entity_poly.pdbx_seq_one_letter_code
_entity_poly.pdbx_strand_id
1 'polypeptide(L)'
;MSIRGSNSLPLSDDVIEQIFHCLPSFSSLQSTIRVCKDFYKIFNAHPRTIVRRVAYNIAGPALPQAMRLLRYRSEDDTDSSSSEGSAHADDEVLSDYGPVSNSAAETTNGPPLTQSETKKLINIARVASKLEDLFSFRHKDRSLKTSKLSSMESWRFRRAIYRLMLFSRVFPGSKYHFLSDDEDGNDDDTDANFKRIREDRQAKRDFIEDFFTEEIIEMYAVAHFLVEIAEWASLAHVGSIDPAYFGDVALCAGPEAILASYEEGSVVPIQDAAEEMDLVEELITEYIEHPFRTVLESTKTVIPAKDKTLWNKILSDVEGEDDVCKRCGAAEGLNLWSESNWEYLRGMPSFTINQIRQYLKGLLPQSITETAFLRAQLEPINQPSLYTDMVAELFDVKRPEFDDWDKEDLLCTSCLTIFVGEHLHLWLLERKRAAGRQIPEDCWYGYNCRTQTHRREHAEKLNHLSLPTRG
;
A
#
# COMPACT_ATOMS: atom_id res chain seq x y z
N MET A 1 -12.10 -32.85 47.78
CA MET A 1 -11.76 -31.69 46.92
C MET A 1 -10.26 -31.64 46.75
N SER A 2 -9.73 -32.27 45.71
CA SER A 2 -8.31 -32.17 45.36
C SER A 2 -8.19 -32.32 43.84
N ILE A 3 -7.98 -31.21 43.16
CA ILE A 3 -7.45 -31.17 41.79
C ILE A 3 -6.27 -30.22 41.87
N ARG A 4 -5.16 -30.69 42.46
CA ARG A 4 -3.86 -30.03 42.30
C ARG A 4 -3.28 -30.58 41.01
N GLY A 5 -3.19 -29.74 39.99
CA GLY A 5 -2.50 -30.04 38.75
C GLY A 5 -1.04 -30.42 38.99
N SER A 6 -0.44 -31.09 38.02
CA SER A 6 0.90 -31.69 38.06
C SER A 6 2.06 -30.67 38.00
N ASN A 7 1.77 -29.38 38.17
CA ASN A 7 2.71 -28.28 38.05
C ASN A 7 3.04 -27.66 39.42
N SER A 8 4.19 -26.98 39.54
CA SER A 8 4.64 -26.34 40.79
C SER A 8 4.14 -24.89 40.96
N LEU A 9 3.32 -24.42 40.02
CA LEU A 9 2.80 -23.06 39.99
C LEU A 9 1.47 -22.97 40.76
N PRO A 10 1.11 -21.78 41.28
CA PRO A 10 -0.16 -21.58 41.98
C PRO A 10 -1.36 -21.48 41.01
N LEU A 11 -1.25 -22.00 39.78
CA LEU A 11 -2.25 -21.93 38.71
C LEU A 11 -2.50 -23.32 38.15
N SER A 12 -3.72 -23.63 37.71
CA SER A 12 -4.01 -24.88 37.00
C SER A 12 -3.37 -24.89 35.61
N ASP A 13 -3.14 -26.09 35.07
CA ASP A 13 -2.60 -26.27 33.72
C ASP A 13 -3.48 -25.56 32.67
N ASP A 14 -4.81 -25.63 32.81
CA ASP A 14 -5.79 -24.96 31.93
C ASP A 14 -5.63 -23.42 31.91
N VAL A 15 -5.36 -22.81 33.07
CA VAL A 15 -5.18 -21.36 33.16
C VAL A 15 -3.89 -20.95 32.45
N ILE A 16 -2.83 -21.74 32.58
CA ILE A 16 -1.56 -21.50 31.90
C ILE A 16 -1.72 -21.69 30.38
N GLU A 17 -2.48 -22.70 29.93
CA GLU A 17 -2.82 -22.86 28.52
C GLU A 17 -3.59 -21.65 27.97
N GLN A 18 -4.55 -21.11 28.73
CA GLN A 18 -5.25 -19.88 28.34
C GLN A 18 -4.32 -18.66 28.29
N ILE A 19 -3.33 -18.57 29.18
CA ILE A 19 -2.29 -17.52 29.10
C ILE A 19 -1.52 -17.66 27.78
N PHE A 20 -1.12 -18.87 27.39
CA PHE A 20 -0.46 -19.11 26.10
C PHE A 20 -1.34 -18.70 24.91
N HIS A 21 -2.65 -18.96 24.99
CA HIS A 21 -3.62 -18.57 23.97
C HIS A 21 -3.78 -17.06 23.79
N CYS A 22 -3.42 -16.27 24.80
CA CYS A 22 -3.49 -14.80 24.76
C CYS A 22 -2.17 -14.15 24.34
N LEU A 23 -1.12 -14.92 24.07
CA LEU A 23 0.17 -14.34 23.69
C LEU A 23 0.10 -13.68 22.31
N PRO A 24 0.61 -12.44 22.17
CA PRO A 24 0.43 -11.65 20.95
C PRO A 24 1.40 -12.05 19.83
N SER A 25 2.49 -12.77 20.15
CA SER A 25 3.53 -13.09 19.17
C SER A 25 4.27 -14.39 19.48
N PHE A 26 4.92 -14.94 18.46
CA PHE A 26 5.83 -16.09 18.63
C PHE A 26 7.06 -15.76 19.49
N SER A 27 7.52 -14.50 19.49
CA SER A 27 8.60 -14.05 20.39
C SER A 27 8.15 -14.08 21.86
N SER A 28 6.93 -13.62 22.12
CA SER A 28 6.30 -13.72 23.45
C SER A 28 6.14 -15.17 23.88
N LEU A 29 5.73 -16.06 22.96
CA LEU A 29 5.66 -17.50 23.22
C LEU A 29 7.03 -18.09 23.58
N GLN A 30 8.06 -17.86 22.75
CA GLN A 30 9.41 -18.33 23.03
C GLN A 30 9.97 -17.82 24.36
N SER A 31 9.72 -16.56 24.67
CA SER A 31 10.14 -15.97 25.94
C SER A 31 9.42 -16.65 27.12
N THR A 32 8.10 -16.83 27.02
CA THR A 32 7.27 -17.43 28.07
C THR A 32 7.68 -18.87 28.36
N ILE A 33 7.84 -19.72 27.32
CA ILE A 33 8.22 -21.13 27.54
C ILE A 33 9.62 -21.30 28.14
N ARG A 34 10.48 -20.27 28.04
CA ARG A 34 11.83 -20.27 28.61
C ARG A 34 11.88 -19.79 30.06
N VAL A 35 10.80 -19.24 30.61
CA VAL A 35 10.77 -18.71 31.98
C VAL A 35 10.92 -19.82 33.02
N CYS A 36 10.20 -20.94 32.86
CA CYS A 36 10.29 -22.06 33.81
C CYS A 36 9.93 -23.41 33.17
N LYS A 37 10.32 -24.50 33.85
CA LYS A 37 10.08 -25.87 33.38
C LYS A 37 8.60 -26.22 33.27
N ASP A 38 7.74 -25.67 34.12
CA ASP A 38 6.32 -26.01 34.11
C ASP A 38 5.57 -25.38 32.93
N PHE A 39 5.91 -24.13 32.58
CA PHE A 39 5.45 -23.52 31.33
C PHE A 39 5.90 -24.33 30.10
N TYR A 40 7.15 -24.77 30.08
CA TYR A 40 7.65 -25.64 29.01
C TYR A 40 6.91 -26.98 28.93
N LYS A 41 6.61 -27.63 30.08
CA LYS A 41 5.85 -28.89 30.10
C LYS A 41 4.45 -28.75 29.50
N ILE A 42 3.74 -27.68 29.86
CA ILE A 42 2.38 -27.42 29.36
C ILE A 42 2.43 -27.12 27.85
N PHE A 43 3.41 -26.32 27.41
CA PHE A 43 3.65 -26.12 25.99
C PHE A 43 3.93 -27.44 25.26
N ASN A 44 4.77 -28.31 25.83
CA ASN A 44 5.12 -29.59 25.22
C ASN A 44 3.95 -30.58 25.18
N ALA A 45 2.97 -30.44 26.07
CA ALA A 45 1.73 -31.22 26.04
C ALA A 45 0.79 -30.77 24.91
N HIS A 46 0.70 -29.46 24.63
CA HIS A 46 -0.24 -28.89 23.66
C HIS A 46 0.40 -27.95 22.61
N PRO A 47 1.53 -28.32 21.97
CA PRO A 47 2.31 -27.37 21.17
C PRO A 47 1.54 -26.91 19.93
N ARG A 48 0.78 -27.82 19.31
CA ARG A 48 0.01 -27.51 18.09
C ARG A 48 -1.10 -26.48 18.35
N THR A 49 -1.89 -26.68 19.41
CA THR A 49 -2.99 -25.79 19.78
C THR A 49 -2.47 -24.41 20.14
N ILE A 50 -1.42 -24.35 20.97
CA ILE A 50 -0.81 -23.09 21.41
C ILE A 50 -0.23 -22.32 20.22
N VAL A 51 0.60 -22.96 19.39
CA VAL A 51 1.23 -22.33 18.21
C VAL A 51 0.16 -21.82 17.24
N ARG A 52 -0.87 -22.63 16.97
CA ARG A 52 -1.99 -22.24 16.11
C ARG A 52 -2.76 -21.05 16.67
N ARG A 53 -2.92 -20.96 17.99
CA ARG A 53 -3.61 -19.85 18.62
C ARG A 53 -2.78 -18.57 18.57
N VAL A 54 -1.46 -18.65 18.76
CA VAL A 54 -0.56 -17.50 18.55
C VAL A 54 -0.57 -17.06 17.08
N ALA A 55 -0.57 -18.00 16.13
CA ALA A 55 -0.74 -17.70 14.71
C ALA A 55 -2.05 -16.95 14.42
N TYR A 56 -3.15 -17.37 15.08
CA TYR A 56 -4.45 -16.70 14.98
C TYR A 56 -4.42 -15.27 15.53
N ASN A 57 -3.72 -15.03 16.64
CA ASN A 57 -3.58 -13.69 17.21
C ASN A 57 -2.78 -12.74 16.30
N ILE A 58 -1.90 -13.28 15.44
CA ILE A 58 -1.10 -12.51 14.48
C ILE A 58 -1.88 -12.27 13.17
N ALA A 59 -2.36 -13.34 12.54
CA ALA A 59 -3.00 -13.25 11.22
C ALA A 59 -4.47 -12.80 11.30
N GLY A 60 -5.10 -12.95 12.46
CA GLY A 60 -6.51 -12.68 12.70
C GLY A 60 -7.42 -13.84 12.28
N PRO A 61 -8.75 -13.60 12.20
CA PRO A 61 -9.74 -14.61 11.85
C PRO A 61 -9.57 -15.21 10.46
N ALA A 62 -8.87 -14.53 9.55
CA ALA A 62 -8.50 -15.01 8.21
C ALA A 62 -7.21 -15.86 8.18
N LEU A 63 -6.81 -16.45 9.33
CA LEU A 63 -5.69 -17.40 9.40
C LEU A 63 -5.78 -18.56 8.37
N PRO A 64 -6.94 -19.19 8.08
CA PRO A 64 -6.99 -20.26 7.08
C PRO A 64 -6.46 -19.83 5.70
N GLN A 65 -6.76 -18.59 5.29
CA GLN A 65 -6.29 -18.02 4.03
C GLN A 65 -4.79 -17.70 4.07
N ALA A 66 -4.32 -17.11 5.18
CA ALA A 66 -2.90 -16.87 5.39
C ALA A 66 -2.08 -18.19 5.39
N MET A 67 -2.65 -19.27 5.92
CA MET A 67 -2.02 -20.60 5.92
C MET A 67 -1.96 -21.23 4.52
N ARG A 68 -3.01 -21.07 3.70
CA ARG A 68 -3.00 -21.48 2.29
C ARG A 68 -1.89 -20.75 1.53
N LEU A 69 -1.82 -19.43 1.71
CA LEU A 69 -0.78 -18.57 1.14
C LEU A 69 0.63 -18.99 1.58
N LEU A 70 0.83 -19.23 2.88
CA LEU A 70 2.10 -19.60 3.47
C LEU A 70 2.67 -20.91 2.91
N ARG A 71 1.79 -21.85 2.57
CA ARG A 71 2.14 -23.21 2.14
C ARG A 71 2.09 -23.41 0.65
N TYR A 72 1.65 -22.40 -0.09
CA TYR A 72 1.77 -22.40 -1.55
C TYR A 72 3.25 -22.47 -1.95
N ARG A 73 3.55 -23.27 -2.97
CA ARG A 73 4.87 -23.41 -3.58
C ARG A 73 4.69 -23.28 -5.08
N SER A 74 5.49 -22.46 -5.75
CA SER A 74 5.47 -22.40 -7.21
C SER A 74 6.16 -23.64 -7.79
N GLU A 75 5.97 -23.88 -9.08
CA GLU A 75 6.69 -24.92 -9.82
C GLU A 75 8.19 -24.56 -9.99
N ASP A 76 8.55 -23.27 -9.91
CA ASP A 76 9.94 -22.80 -9.98
C ASP A 76 10.70 -23.01 -8.65
N ASP A 77 10.00 -23.10 -7.52
CA ASP A 77 10.60 -23.39 -6.21
C ASP A 77 11.20 -24.82 -6.15
N THR A 78 10.82 -25.72 -7.06
CA THR A 78 11.35 -27.09 -7.09
C THR A 78 12.74 -27.21 -7.72
N ASP A 79 13.14 -26.31 -8.63
CA ASP A 79 14.41 -26.43 -9.35
C ASP A 79 15.61 -25.85 -8.59
N SER A 80 15.38 -24.86 -7.72
CA SER A 80 16.42 -24.19 -6.91
C SER A 80 16.98 -25.03 -5.76
N SER A 81 16.41 -26.21 -5.48
CA SER A 81 16.91 -27.14 -4.46
C SER A 81 17.85 -28.24 -4.98
N SER A 82 18.12 -28.29 -6.29
CA SER A 82 18.94 -29.35 -6.91
C SER A 82 20.40 -28.93 -7.22
N SER A 83 20.77 -27.68 -6.98
CA SER A 83 22.13 -27.18 -7.22
C SER A 83 22.70 -26.48 -5.99
N GLU A 84 23.08 -27.25 -4.97
CA GLU A 84 24.29 -26.95 -4.20
C GLU A 84 24.70 -28.19 -3.39
N GLY A 85 25.82 -28.79 -3.79
CA GLY A 85 26.43 -29.88 -3.06
C GLY A 85 26.93 -29.40 -1.71
N SER A 86 26.22 -29.75 -0.63
CA SER A 86 26.81 -29.83 0.70
C SER A 86 26.35 -31.12 1.37
N ALA A 87 27.29 -32.05 1.48
CA ALA A 87 27.14 -33.26 2.26
C ALA A 87 27.29 -32.90 3.74
N HIS A 88 26.18 -32.70 4.44
CA HIS A 88 26.10 -32.98 5.86
C HIS A 88 24.78 -33.69 6.17
N ALA A 89 24.93 -34.94 6.59
CA ALA A 89 23.88 -35.81 7.08
C ALA A 89 23.22 -35.22 8.34
N ASP A 90 22.00 -35.69 8.57
CA ASP A 90 21.14 -35.50 9.75
C ASP A 90 20.09 -34.38 9.67
N ASP A 91 19.22 -34.44 8.66
CA ASP A 91 17.79 -34.07 8.85
C ASP A 91 16.89 -34.87 7.88
N GLU A 92 16.97 -36.19 7.97
CA GLU A 92 16.16 -37.12 7.19
C GLU A 92 14.85 -37.42 7.93
N VAL A 93 13.93 -36.43 8.02
CA VAL A 93 12.54 -36.67 8.43
C VAL A 93 11.56 -35.86 7.57
N LEU A 94 11.10 -36.52 6.51
CA LEU A 94 9.79 -36.36 5.85
C LEU A 94 9.48 -35.00 5.18
N SER A 95 9.84 -34.87 3.90
CA SER A 95 9.05 -34.07 2.94
C SER A 95 8.42 -34.98 1.88
N ASP A 96 7.51 -35.86 2.31
CA ASP A 96 6.67 -36.67 1.41
C ASP A 96 5.43 -35.90 0.92
N TYR A 97 5.55 -34.58 0.77
CA TYR A 97 4.47 -33.73 0.29
C TYR A 97 4.93 -33.03 -0.97
N GLY A 98 4.43 -33.53 -2.11
CA GLY A 98 4.56 -32.89 -3.40
C GLY A 98 4.00 -31.46 -3.42
N PRO A 99 4.18 -30.72 -4.53
CA PRO A 99 3.71 -29.36 -4.68
C PRO A 99 2.23 -29.27 -4.30
N VAL A 100 1.93 -28.34 -3.38
CA VAL A 100 0.57 -28.10 -2.91
C VAL A 100 -0.17 -27.43 -4.06
N SER A 101 -1.00 -28.22 -4.75
CA SER A 101 -1.90 -27.77 -5.81
C SER A 101 -2.69 -26.52 -5.38
N ASN A 102 -3.02 -25.66 -6.35
CA ASN A 102 -3.95 -24.53 -6.20
C ASN A 102 -5.26 -24.92 -5.48
N SER A 103 -5.64 -26.20 -5.44
CA SER A 103 -6.82 -26.75 -4.76
C SER A 103 -6.70 -26.91 -3.23
N ALA A 104 -5.60 -26.50 -2.60
CA ALA A 104 -5.44 -26.65 -1.16
C ALA A 104 -6.51 -25.86 -0.39
N ALA A 105 -7.33 -26.58 0.37
CA ALA A 105 -8.41 -26.00 1.15
C ALA A 105 -7.91 -24.93 2.13
N GLU A 106 -8.69 -23.86 2.31
CA GLU A 106 -8.46 -22.83 3.33
C GLU A 106 -8.66 -23.45 4.72
N THR A 107 -7.58 -24.04 5.23
CA THR A 107 -7.61 -24.81 6.47
C THR A 107 -6.42 -24.50 7.35
N THR A 108 -6.70 -24.62 8.63
CA THR A 108 -5.73 -24.49 9.71
C THR A 108 -5.34 -25.88 10.24
N ASN A 109 -5.99 -26.94 9.73
CA ASN A 109 -5.69 -28.32 10.02
C ASN A 109 -4.60 -28.81 9.06
N GLY A 110 -3.35 -28.77 9.52
CA GLY A 110 -2.21 -29.30 8.79
C GLY A 110 -1.03 -29.54 9.72
N PRO A 111 0.19 -29.78 9.18
CA PRO A 111 1.37 -30.01 10.01
C PRO A 111 1.66 -28.83 10.94
N PRO A 112 2.41 -29.04 12.05
CA PRO A 112 2.88 -27.95 12.90
C PRO A 112 3.67 -26.91 12.10
N LEU A 113 3.57 -25.64 12.49
CA LEU A 113 4.38 -24.56 11.89
C LEU A 113 5.86 -24.73 12.26
N THR A 114 6.71 -24.75 11.24
CA THR A 114 8.17 -24.66 11.39
C THR A 114 8.61 -23.24 11.77
N GLN A 115 9.85 -23.08 12.23
CA GLN A 115 10.39 -21.75 12.55
C GLN A 115 10.47 -20.84 11.32
N SER A 116 10.74 -21.40 10.13
CA SER A 116 10.76 -20.65 8.87
C SER A 116 9.36 -20.17 8.48
N GLU A 117 8.38 -21.08 8.52
CA GLU A 117 6.96 -20.74 8.28
C GLU A 117 6.45 -19.67 9.25
N THR A 118 6.88 -19.74 10.52
CA THR A 118 6.54 -18.76 11.55
C THR A 118 6.99 -17.34 11.16
N LYS A 119 8.22 -17.20 10.65
CA LYS A 119 8.74 -15.90 10.18
C LYS A 119 7.99 -15.40 8.95
N LYS A 120 7.74 -16.29 7.98
CA LYS A 120 6.98 -15.96 6.76
C LYS A 120 5.54 -15.51 7.09
N LEU A 121 4.87 -16.19 8.02
CA LEU A 121 3.52 -15.83 8.47
C LEU A 121 3.49 -14.44 9.14
N ILE A 122 4.50 -14.11 9.96
CA ILE A 122 4.62 -12.76 10.55
C ILE A 122 4.70 -11.71 9.44
N ASN A 123 5.49 -11.94 8.38
CA ASN A 123 5.59 -10.98 7.28
C ASN A 123 4.27 -10.86 6.49
N ILE A 124 3.62 -11.98 6.18
CA ILE A 124 2.31 -12.01 5.52
C ILE A 124 1.28 -11.18 6.32
N ALA A 125 1.19 -11.44 7.63
CA ALA A 125 0.24 -10.73 8.50
C ALA A 125 0.60 -9.25 8.68
N ARG A 126 1.89 -8.89 8.66
CA ARG A 126 2.36 -7.50 8.70
C ARG A 126 1.87 -6.72 7.48
N VAL A 127 2.02 -7.31 6.29
CA VAL A 127 1.58 -6.68 5.02
C VAL A 127 0.07 -6.43 5.07
N ALA A 128 -0.71 -7.45 5.43
CA ALA A 128 -2.16 -7.31 5.55
C ALA A 128 -2.57 -6.26 6.61
N SER A 129 -1.88 -6.20 7.75
CA SER A 129 -2.20 -5.23 8.80
C SER A 129 -1.89 -3.80 8.37
N LYS A 130 -0.76 -3.55 7.70
CA LYS A 130 -0.42 -2.20 7.22
C LYS A 130 -1.35 -1.73 6.10
N LEU A 131 -1.73 -2.63 5.19
CA LEU A 131 -2.71 -2.31 4.16
C LEU A 131 -4.10 -2.07 4.76
N GLU A 132 -4.46 -2.75 5.84
CA GLU A 132 -5.70 -2.52 6.58
C GLU A 132 -5.69 -1.15 7.27
N ASP A 133 -4.57 -0.77 7.89
CA ASP A 133 -4.38 0.55 8.48
C ASP A 133 -4.59 1.65 7.42
N LEU A 134 -4.02 1.48 6.22
CA LEU A 134 -4.20 2.40 5.09
C LEU A 134 -5.64 2.42 4.57
N PHE A 135 -6.26 1.26 4.38
CA PHE A 135 -7.64 1.18 3.92
C PHE A 135 -8.59 1.87 4.92
N SER A 136 -8.40 1.62 6.21
CA SER A 136 -9.16 2.27 7.27
C SER A 136 -8.94 3.77 7.25
N PHE A 137 -7.69 4.23 7.16
CA PHE A 137 -7.35 5.65 7.09
C PHE A 137 -8.00 6.35 5.88
N ARG A 138 -8.08 5.67 4.74
CA ARG A 138 -8.59 6.25 3.49
C ARG A 138 -10.10 6.18 3.33
N HIS A 139 -10.72 5.11 3.81
CA HIS A 139 -12.12 4.81 3.50
C HIS A 139 -13.02 4.64 4.72
N LYS A 140 -12.48 4.56 5.95
CA LYS A 140 -13.29 4.44 7.17
C LYS A 140 -13.17 5.65 8.10
N ASP A 141 -11.96 6.04 8.47
CA ASP A 141 -11.68 7.12 9.43
C ASP A 141 -10.33 7.78 9.11
N ARG A 142 -10.36 9.01 8.59
CA ARG A 142 -9.17 9.78 8.21
C ARG A 142 -8.39 10.38 9.38
N SER A 143 -8.90 10.29 10.60
CA SER A 143 -8.28 10.92 11.77
C SER A 143 -7.17 10.06 12.38
N LEU A 144 -7.16 8.76 12.13
CA LEU A 144 -6.26 7.80 12.77
C LEU A 144 -5.56 6.90 11.76
N LYS A 145 -4.24 6.75 11.93
CA LYS A 145 -3.38 5.93 11.06
C LYS A 145 -3.39 4.43 11.39
N THR A 146 -4.21 4.02 12.35
CA THR A 146 -4.36 2.62 12.76
C THR A 146 -5.79 2.18 12.48
N SER A 147 -5.97 0.95 12.04
CA SER A 147 -7.26 0.39 11.65
C SER A 147 -8.34 0.61 12.69
N LYS A 148 -9.48 1.13 12.23
CA LYS A 148 -10.75 1.23 12.93
C LYS A 148 -11.78 0.24 12.42
N LEU A 149 -11.38 -0.67 11.54
CA LEU A 149 -12.26 -1.71 11.06
C LEU A 149 -12.77 -2.54 12.25
N SER A 150 -14.08 -2.75 12.31
CA SER A 150 -14.70 -3.72 13.18
C SER A 150 -14.16 -5.13 12.89
N SER A 151 -14.36 -6.08 13.80
CA SER A 151 -13.86 -7.45 13.63
C SER A 151 -14.37 -8.12 12.36
N MET A 152 -15.59 -7.78 11.90
CA MET A 152 -16.16 -8.32 10.66
C MET A 152 -15.54 -7.66 9.43
N GLU A 153 -15.40 -6.32 9.43
CA GLU A 153 -14.76 -5.58 8.34
C GLU A 153 -13.30 -6.00 8.16
N SER A 154 -12.55 -6.13 9.26
CA SER A 154 -11.16 -6.61 9.27
C SER A 154 -11.06 -8.05 8.74
N TRP A 155 -12.01 -8.92 9.10
CA TRP A 155 -12.05 -10.28 8.56
C TRP A 155 -12.26 -10.30 7.05
N ARG A 156 -13.24 -9.55 6.52
CA ARG A 156 -13.50 -9.43 5.07
C ARG A 156 -12.26 -8.92 4.33
N PHE A 157 -11.69 -7.81 4.82
CA PHE A 157 -10.51 -7.18 4.22
C PHE A 157 -9.30 -8.11 4.23
N ARG A 158 -8.94 -8.70 5.37
CA ARG A 158 -7.78 -9.60 5.47
C ARG A 158 -7.96 -10.87 4.64
N ARG A 159 -9.17 -11.44 4.61
CA ARG A 159 -9.49 -12.60 3.77
C ARG A 159 -9.22 -12.28 2.30
N ALA A 160 -9.72 -11.14 1.82
CA ALA A 160 -9.50 -10.68 0.46
C ALA A 160 -8.00 -10.43 0.18
N ILE A 161 -7.28 -9.73 1.05
CA ILE A 161 -5.84 -9.49 0.91
C ILE A 161 -5.06 -10.81 0.78
N TYR A 162 -5.26 -11.78 1.68
CA TYR A 162 -4.51 -13.04 1.62
C TYR A 162 -4.79 -13.83 0.34
N ARG A 163 -6.02 -13.76 -0.18
CA ARG A 163 -6.38 -14.38 -1.47
C ARG A 163 -5.76 -13.64 -2.66
N LEU A 164 -5.68 -12.31 -2.62
CA LEU A 164 -5.01 -11.51 -3.65
C LEU A 164 -3.49 -11.73 -3.66
N MET A 165 -2.86 -11.84 -2.48
CA MET A 165 -1.45 -12.25 -2.36
C MET A 165 -1.22 -13.66 -2.90
N LEU A 166 -2.19 -14.57 -2.73
CA LEU A 166 -2.12 -15.90 -3.33
C LEU A 166 -2.25 -15.80 -4.84
N PHE A 167 -3.20 -15.01 -5.33
CA PHE A 167 -3.43 -14.80 -6.76
C PHE A 167 -2.16 -14.31 -7.47
N SER A 168 -1.48 -13.29 -6.94
CA SER A 168 -0.22 -12.80 -7.52
C SER A 168 0.91 -13.83 -7.50
N ARG A 169 0.93 -14.74 -6.51
CA ARG A 169 1.91 -15.85 -6.48
C ARG A 169 1.59 -16.98 -7.45
N VAL A 170 0.31 -17.22 -7.72
CA VAL A 170 -0.13 -18.24 -8.69
C VAL A 170 0.07 -17.75 -10.12
N PHE A 171 -0.11 -16.46 -10.37
CA PHE A 171 -0.01 -15.81 -11.68
C PHE A 171 1.06 -14.68 -11.70
N PRO A 172 2.34 -14.96 -11.36
CA PRO A 172 3.36 -13.92 -11.25
C PRO A 172 3.74 -13.32 -12.61
N GLY A 173 4.23 -12.07 -12.59
CA GLY A 173 4.64 -11.33 -13.79
C GLY A 173 5.71 -12.02 -14.62
N SER A 174 6.64 -12.73 -13.96
CA SER A 174 7.70 -13.50 -14.59
C SER A 174 7.20 -14.58 -15.59
N LYS A 175 5.95 -15.04 -15.47
CA LYS A 175 5.32 -15.94 -16.45
C LYS A 175 5.12 -15.29 -17.82
N TYR A 176 5.21 -13.98 -17.90
CA TYR A 176 4.83 -13.18 -19.07
C TYR A 176 6.04 -12.54 -19.79
N HIS A 177 7.28 -12.83 -19.37
CA HIS A 177 8.53 -12.30 -19.95
C HIS A 177 8.95 -12.93 -21.30
N PHE A 178 8.44 -14.11 -21.65
CA PHE A 178 9.04 -14.96 -22.70
C PHE A 178 8.32 -14.93 -24.06
N LEU A 179 7.54 -13.89 -24.38
CA LEU A 179 6.69 -13.92 -25.58
C LEU A 179 7.05 -12.88 -26.66
N SER A 180 8.08 -12.05 -26.46
CA SER A 180 8.46 -10.99 -27.42
C SER A 180 9.57 -11.35 -28.41
N ASP A 181 10.33 -12.44 -28.19
CA ASP A 181 11.59 -12.69 -28.90
C ASP A 181 11.50 -13.69 -30.08
N ASP A 182 10.31 -14.20 -30.44
CA ASP A 182 10.15 -14.97 -31.66
C ASP A 182 10.04 -14.01 -32.88
N GLU A 183 11.17 -13.38 -33.25
CA GLU A 183 11.35 -12.53 -34.44
C GLU A 183 11.21 -13.29 -35.78
N ASP A 184 10.87 -14.58 -35.78
CA ASP A 184 10.60 -15.33 -37.00
C ASP A 184 9.10 -15.24 -37.32
N GLY A 185 8.69 -14.15 -37.98
CA GLY A 185 7.30 -13.85 -38.37
C GLY A 185 6.58 -14.92 -39.22
N ASN A 186 6.28 -16.07 -38.63
CA ASN A 186 5.37 -17.09 -39.13
C ASN A 186 4.00 -16.90 -38.49
N ASP A 187 2.93 -17.06 -39.29
CA ASP A 187 1.53 -17.02 -38.83
C ASP A 187 1.22 -18.04 -37.70
N ASP A 188 2.07 -19.08 -37.53
CA ASP A 188 1.90 -20.15 -36.52
C ASP A 188 2.16 -19.65 -35.07
N ASP A 189 3.03 -18.66 -34.89
CA ASP A 189 3.40 -18.13 -33.55
C ASP A 189 2.31 -17.23 -32.97
N THR A 190 1.49 -16.63 -33.84
CA THR A 190 0.36 -15.79 -33.43
C THR A 190 -0.76 -16.64 -32.81
N ASP A 191 -1.12 -17.79 -33.39
CA ASP A 191 -2.16 -18.67 -32.83
C ASP A 191 -1.72 -19.31 -31.49
N ALA A 192 -0.43 -19.62 -31.35
CA ALA A 192 0.16 -20.09 -30.10
C ALA A 192 0.04 -19.05 -28.97
N ASN A 193 0.33 -17.78 -29.24
CA ASN A 193 0.17 -16.69 -28.28
C ASN A 193 -1.31 -16.47 -27.90
N PHE A 194 -2.24 -16.45 -28.86
CA PHE A 194 -3.68 -16.36 -28.56
C PHE A 194 -4.20 -17.55 -27.75
N LYS A 195 -3.66 -18.75 -27.98
CA LYS A 195 -4.00 -19.92 -27.17
C LYS A 195 -3.51 -19.77 -25.73
N ARG A 196 -2.26 -19.35 -25.51
CA ARG A 196 -1.71 -19.10 -24.18
C ARG A 196 -2.48 -18.03 -23.41
N ILE A 197 -2.82 -16.91 -24.06
CA ILE A 197 -3.66 -15.85 -23.45
C ILE A 197 -5.01 -16.41 -23.00
N ARG A 198 -5.65 -17.25 -23.83
CA ARG A 198 -6.92 -17.89 -23.46
C ARG A 198 -6.76 -18.86 -22.29
N GLU A 199 -5.70 -19.67 -22.28
CA GLU A 199 -5.41 -20.61 -21.20
C GLU A 199 -5.13 -19.89 -19.88
N ASP A 200 -4.33 -18.82 -19.88
CA ASP A 200 -4.08 -17.99 -18.70
C ASP A 200 -5.35 -17.31 -18.17
N ARG A 201 -6.14 -16.69 -19.05
CA ARG A 201 -7.43 -16.09 -18.67
C ARG A 201 -8.41 -17.12 -18.13
N GLN A 202 -8.41 -18.34 -18.66
CA GLN A 202 -9.23 -19.42 -18.16
C GLN A 202 -8.73 -19.89 -16.78
N ALA A 203 -7.43 -20.09 -16.59
CA ALA A 203 -6.87 -20.48 -15.31
C ALA A 203 -7.13 -19.43 -14.20
N LYS A 204 -7.02 -18.14 -14.53
CA LYS A 204 -7.39 -17.04 -13.64
C LYS A 204 -8.87 -17.06 -13.29
N ARG A 205 -9.76 -17.34 -14.25
CA ARG A 205 -11.20 -17.52 -14.00
C ARG A 205 -11.46 -18.69 -13.07
N ASP A 206 -10.88 -19.86 -13.37
CA ASP A 206 -11.09 -21.09 -12.59
C ASP A 206 -10.69 -20.88 -11.13
N PHE A 207 -9.59 -20.15 -10.89
CA PHE A 207 -9.18 -19.76 -9.54
C PHE A 207 -10.24 -18.92 -8.79
N ILE A 208 -10.93 -18.01 -9.49
CA ILE A 208 -11.93 -17.12 -8.91
C ILE A 208 -13.29 -17.82 -8.72
N GLU A 209 -13.64 -18.76 -9.61
CA GLU A 209 -14.92 -19.46 -9.60
C GLU A 209 -15.15 -20.31 -8.34
N ASP A 210 -14.07 -20.68 -7.63
CA ASP A 210 -14.12 -21.41 -6.37
C ASP A 210 -14.67 -20.58 -5.17
N PHE A 211 -14.83 -19.26 -5.32
CA PHE A 211 -15.28 -18.38 -4.24
C PHE A 211 -16.76 -18.01 -4.34
N PHE A 212 -17.38 -17.70 -3.19
CA PHE A 212 -18.76 -17.18 -3.20
C PHE A 212 -18.81 -15.77 -3.79
N THR A 213 -19.92 -15.43 -4.44
CA THR A 213 -20.14 -14.13 -5.10
C THR A 213 -19.85 -12.93 -4.19
N GLU A 214 -20.26 -12.96 -2.92
CA GLU A 214 -19.96 -11.90 -1.96
C GLU A 214 -18.45 -11.74 -1.72
N GLU A 215 -17.73 -12.86 -1.61
CA GLU A 215 -16.28 -12.86 -1.41
C GLU A 215 -15.53 -12.37 -2.65
N ILE A 216 -16.03 -12.68 -3.85
CA ILE A 216 -15.50 -12.15 -5.11
C ILE A 216 -15.64 -10.63 -5.15
N ILE A 217 -16.79 -10.08 -4.73
CA ILE A 217 -17.00 -8.64 -4.67
C ILE A 217 -16.09 -7.99 -3.63
N GLU A 218 -15.89 -8.61 -2.47
CA GLU A 218 -14.95 -8.13 -1.45
C GLU A 218 -13.50 -8.13 -1.98
N MET A 219 -13.09 -9.19 -2.69
CA MET A 219 -11.78 -9.25 -3.36
C MET A 219 -11.64 -8.17 -4.44
N TYR A 220 -12.69 -7.94 -5.23
CA TYR A 220 -12.73 -6.87 -6.22
C TYR A 220 -12.57 -5.49 -5.59
N ALA A 221 -13.26 -5.24 -4.48
CA ALA A 221 -13.09 -4.00 -3.70
C ALA A 221 -11.64 -3.84 -3.26
N VAL A 222 -11.07 -4.84 -2.59
CA VAL A 222 -9.68 -4.74 -2.11
C VAL A 222 -8.67 -4.60 -3.26
N ALA A 223 -8.88 -5.27 -4.40
CA ALA A 223 -8.04 -5.09 -5.58
C ALA A 223 -8.08 -3.64 -6.11
N HIS A 224 -9.27 -3.03 -6.17
CA HIS A 224 -9.40 -1.63 -6.56
C HIS A 224 -8.68 -0.67 -5.58
N PHE A 225 -8.76 -0.96 -4.27
CA PHE A 225 -8.00 -0.21 -3.27
C PHE A 225 -6.48 -0.34 -3.48
N LEU A 226 -5.99 -1.55 -3.80
CA LEU A 226 -4.56 -1.75 -4.10
C LEU A 226 -4.10 -0.95 -5.32
N VAL A 227 -4.95 -0.84 -6.35
CA VAL A 227 -4.69 0.03 -7.52
C VAL A 227 -4.63 1.50 -7.09
N GLU A 228 -5.56 1.98 -6.25
CA GLU A 228 -5.52 3.35 -5.71
C GLU A 228 -4.19 3.65 -5.00
N ILE A 229 -3.70 2.72 -4.18
CA ILE A 229 -2.43 2.87 -3.47
C ILE A 229 -1.23 2.85 -4.42
N ALA A 230 -1.27 2.01 -5.45
CA ALA A 230 -0.23 1.97 -6.47
C ALA A 230 -0.19 3.28 -7.28
N GLU A 231 -1.33 3.75 -7.78
CA GLU A 231 -1.45 5.03 -8.50
C GLU A 231 -0.96 6.20 -7.64
N TRP A 232 -1.31 6.20 -6.35
CA TRP A 232 -0.79 7.17 -5.40
C TRP A 232 0.74 7.12 -5.29
N ALA A 233 1.35 5.93 -5.23
CA ALA A 233 2.80 5.78 -5.17
C ALA A 233 3.48 6.25 -6.46
N SER A 234 2.84 6.02 -7.62
CA SER A 234 3.28 6.53 -8.92
C SER A 234 3.27 8.06 -8.96
N LEU A 235 2.21 8.70 -8.47
CA LEU A 235 2.13 10.16 -8.38
C LEU A 235 3.11 10.77 -7.37
N ALA A 236 3.43 10.03 -6.30
CA ALA A 236 4.42 10.43 -5.31
C ALA A 236 5.88 10.29 -5.80
N HIS A 237 6.12 9.42 -6.78
CA HIS A 237 7.44 9.15 -7.31
C HIS A 237 7.98 10.32 -8.15
N VAL A 238 9.29 10.58 -8.04
CA VAL A 238 9.98 11.61 -8.82
C VAL A 238 10.36 11.04 -10.19
N GLY A 239 9.38 10.95 -11.09
CA GLY A 239 9.55 10.40 -12.44
C GLY A 239 8.21 10.32 -13.17
N SER A 240 8.23 10.31 -14.51
CA SER A 240 7.02 10.06 -15.30
C SER A 240 6.93 8.57 -15.59
N ILE A 241 5.81 7.95 -15.24
CA ILE A 241 5.46 6.58 -15.64
C ILE A 241 4.17 6.68 -16.45
N ASP A 242 4.06 5.86 -17.49
CA ASP A 242 2.84 5.78 -18.28
C ASP A 242 1.70 5.21 -17.40
N PRO A 243 0.60 5.95 -17.15
CA PRO A 243 -0.45 5.50 -16.26
C PRO A 243 -1.30 4.35 -16.82
N ALA A 244 -1.27 4.10 -18.13
CA ALA A 244 -2.34 3.36 -18.81
C ALA A 244 -2.58 1.94 -18.27
N TYR A 245 -1.53 1.25 -17.79
CA TYR A 245 -1.59 -0.12 -17.29
C TYR A 245 -0.89 -0.34 -15.93
N PHE A 246 -0.43 0.74 -15.28
CA PHE A 246 0.33 0.65 -14.04
C PHE A 246 -0.42 -0.09 -12.92
N GLY A 247 -1.75 0.08 -12.85
CA GLY A 247 -2.60 -0.63 -11.88
C GLY A 247 -2.58 -2.15 -12.04
N ASP A 248 -2.63 -2.65 -13.28
CA ASP A 248 -2.58 -4.08 -13.55
C ASP A 248 -1.20 -4.67 -13.27
N VAL A 249 -0.12 -3.95 -13.62
CA VAL A 249 1.27 -4.31 -13.28
C VAL A 249 1.45 -4.37 -11.76
N ALA A 250 0.90 -3.39 -11.03
CA ALA A 250 0.95 -3.37 -9.58
C ALA A 250 0.24 -4.57 -8.95
N LEU A 251 -0.96 -4.93 -9.44
CA LEU A 251 -1.68 -6.11 -8.97
C LEU A 251 -0.96 -7.42 -9.28
N CYS A 252 -0.23 -7.47 -10.40
CA CYS A 252 0.62 -8.59 -10.76
C CYS A 252 1.84 -8.71 -9.82
N ALA A 253 2.53 -7.60 -9.54
CA ALA A 253 3.62 -7.52 -8.55
C ALA A 253 3.14 -7.92 -7.13
N GLY A 254 1.88 -7.64 -6.82
CA GLY A 254 1.19 -8.10 -5.64
C GLY A 254 1.25 -7.14 -4.44
N PRO A 255 0.48 -7.42 -3.38
CA PRO A 255 0.26 -6.47 -2.29
C PRO A 255 1.52 -6.09 -1.50
N GLU A 256 2.51 -6.98 -1.41
CA GLU A 256 3.80 -6.68 -0.78
C GLU A 256 4.56 -5.56 -1.48
N ALA A 257 4.64 -5.62 -2.82
CA ALA A 257 5.34 -4.63 -3.63
C ALA A 257 4.59 -3.29 -3.61
N ILE A 258 3.26 -3.31 -3.69
CA ILE A 258 2.41 -2.11 -3.58
C ILE A 258 2.63 -1.40 -2.24
N LEU A 259 2.64 -2.14 -1.14
CA LEU A 259 2.89 -1.56 0.18
C LEU A 259 4.30 -0.96 0.29
N ALA A 260 5.32 -1.65 -0.22
CA ALA A 260 6.68 -1.12 -0.22
C ALA A 260 6.77 0.18 -1.05
N SER A 261 6.16 0.20 -2.24
CA SER A 261 6.07 1.39 -3.09
C SER A 261 5.39 2.56 -2.40
N TYR A 262 4.29 2.30 -1.69
CA TYR A 262 3.62 3.32 -0.87
C TYR A 262 4.53 3.86 0.24
N GLU A 263 5.20 2.98 1.00
CA GLU A 263 6.06 3.38 2.12
C GLU A 263 7.25 4.23 1.65
N GLU A 264 7.87 3.81 0.54
CA GLU A 264 9.03 4.47 -0.07
C GLU A 264 8.66 5.71 -0.90
N GLY A 265 7.38 5.87 -1.29
CA GLY A 265 6.98 6.91 -2.23
C GLY A 265 7.64 6.72 -3.59
N SER A 266 7.79 5.46 -4.01
CA SER A 266 8.53 5.06 -5.20
C SER A 266 7.82 3.93 -5.93
N VAL A 267 7.99 3.83 -7.24
CA VAL A 267 7.46 2.68 -8.01
C VAL A 267 8.43 1.51 -8.11
N VAL A 268 9.69 1.73 -7.71
CA VAL A 268 10.78 0.75 -7.86
C VAL A 268 10.41 -0.62 -7.28
N PRO A 269 9.77 -0.75 -6.10
CA PRO A 269 9.37 -2.06 -5.59
C PRO A 269 8.36 -2.80 -6.48
N ILE A 270 7.43 -2.09 -7.13
CA ILE A 270 6.49 -2.68 -8.11
C ILE A 270 7.26 -3.10 -9.36
N GLN A 271 8.14 -2.24 -9.86
CA GLN A 271 9.00 -2.50 -11.02
C GLN A 271 9.87 -3.75 -10.85
N ASP A 272 10.58 -3.83 -9.72
CA ASP A 272 11.46 -4.94 -9.40
C ASP A 272 10.68 -6.25 -9.24
N ALA A 273 9.48 -6.19 -8.65
CA ALA A 273 8.66 -7.39 -8.42
C ALA A 273 7.87 -7.84 -9.65
N ALA A 274 7.48 -6.92 -10.52
CA ALA A 274 6.83 -7.23 -11.80
C ALA A 274 7.84 -7.63 -12.88
N GLU A 275 9.13 -7.36 -12.66
CA GLU A 275 10.20 -7.49 -13.66
C GLU A 275 9.93 -6.62 -14.92
N GLU A 276 9.22 -5.49 -14.79
CA GLU A 276 8.48 -4.70 -15.82
C GLU A 276 9.04 -4.60 -17.27
N MET A 277 10.34 -4.79 -17.49
CA MET A 277 11.01 -4.49 -18.76
C MET A 277 10.55 -5.31 -19.98
N ASP A 278 9.86 -6.47 -19.85
CA ASP A 278 9.40 -7.27 -21.01
C ASP A 278 7.98 -7.89 -20.85
N LEU A 279 7.06 -7.23 -20.14
CA LEU A 279 5.72 -7.78 -19.96
C LEU A 279 4.84 -7.64 -21.21
N VAL A 280 4.12 -8.71 -21.56
CA VAL A 280 3.17 -8.73 -22.68
C VAL A 280 1.87 -8.06 -22.27
N GLU A 281 1.61 -6.89 -22.87
CA GLU A 281 0.47 -6.02 -22.55
C GLU A 281 -0.87 -6.78 -22.56
N GLU A 282 -1.08 -7.68 -23.51
CA GLU A 282 -2.34 -8.44 -23.67
C GLU A 282 -2.63 -9.44 -22.54
N LEU A 283 -1.60 -9.89 -21.81
CA LEU A 283 -1.70 -10.82 -20.68
C LEU A 283 -1.92 -10.11 -19.35
N ILE A 284 -1.46 -8.86 -19.25
CA ILE A 284 -1.56 -8.04 -18.05
C ILE A 284 -2.80 -7.15 -18.08
N THR A 285 -3.24 -6.70 -19.26
CA THR A 285 -4.43 -5.87 -19.37
C THR A 285 -5.64 -6.55 -18.72
N GLU A 286 -6.30 -5.84 -17.80
CA GLU A 286 -7.40 -6.35 -16.97
C GLU A 286 -6.99 -7.59 -16.13
N TYR A 287 -5.76 -7.61 -15.62
CA TYR A 287 -5.09 -8.76 -14.96
C TYR A 287 -6.00 -9.53 -14.01
N ILE A 288 -6.68 -8.82 -13.10
CA ILE A 288 -7.67 -9.38 -12.19
C ILE A 288 -9.09 -8.92 -12.49
N GLU A 289 -9.26 -7.80 -13.18
CA GLU A 289 -10.58 -7.24 -13.48
C GLU A 289 -11.36 -8.15 -14.45
N HIS A 290 -10.70 -8.69 -15.48
CA HIS A 290 -11.32 -9.59 -16.45
C HIS A 290 -11.89 -10.87 -15.82
N PRO A 291 -11.13 -11.67 -15.03
CA PRO A 291 -11.68 -12.87 -14.39
C PRO A 291 -12.81 -12.53 -13.41
N PHE A 292 -12.70 -11.46 -12.62
CA PHE A 292 -13.80 -11.03 -11.75
C PHE A 292 -15.06 -10.66 -12.53
N ARG A 293 -14.93 -9.80 -13.53
CA ARG A 293 -16.05 -9.36 -14.38
C ARG A 293 -16.76 -10.57 -14.97
N THR A 294 -16.00 -11.50 -15.55
CA THR A 294 -16.63 -12.61 -16.25
C THR A 294 -17.31 -13.62 -15.32
N VAL A 295 -16.82 -13.85 -14.10
CA VAL A 295 -17.49 -14.71 -13.11
C VAL A 295 -18.73 -14.02 -12.52
N LEU A 296 -18.68 -12.70 -12.30
CA LEU A 296 -19.84 -11.96 -11.79
C LEU A 296 -20.95 -11.84 -12.85
N GLU A 297 -20.59 -11.62 -14.11
CA GLU A 297 -21.53 -11.60 -15.23
C GLU A 297 -22.20 -12.95 -15.46
N SER A 298 -21.46 -14.07 -15.33
CA SER A 298 -22.03 -15.42 -15.48
C SER A 298 -23.09 -15.72 -14.41
N THR A 299 -22.95 -15.12 -13.23
CA THR A 299 -23.92 -15.20 -12.13
C THR A 299 -25.02 -14.13 -12.19
N LYS A 300 -25.03 -13.28 -13.22
CA LYS A 300 -25.94 -12.11 -13.39
C LYS A 300 -25.87 -11.12 -12.23
N THR A 301 -24.72 -11.03 -11.58
CA THR A 301 -24.48 -10.10 -10.48
C THR A 301 -24.08 -8.74 -11.03
N VAL A 302 -24.65 -7.67 -10.47
CA VAL A 302 -24.27 -6.30 -10.82
C VAL A 302 -22.94 -5.97 -10.15
N ILE A 303 -21.94 -5.64 -10.95
CA ILE A 303 -20.64 -5.17 -10.46
C ILE A 303 -20.84 -3.78 -9.85
N PRO A 304 -20.45 -3.55 -8.58
CA PRO A 304 -20.55 -2.22 -7.97
C PRO A 304 -19.73 -1.19 -8.76
N ALA A 305 -20.20 0.06 -8.77
CA ALA A 305 -19.42 1.15 -9.34
C ALA A 305 -18.12 1.36 -8.52
N LYS A 306 -17.06 1.81 -9.19
CA LYS A 306 -15.75 2.14 -8.60
C LYS A 306 -15.81 3.44 -7.77
N ASP A 307 -16.74 3.49 -6.82
CA ASP A 307 -17.00 4.63 -5.94
C ASP A 307 -17.20 4.15 -4.50
N LYS A 308 -17.71 5.03 -3.62
CA LYS A 308 -17.97 4.69 -2.21
C LYS A 308 -18.86 3.46 -2.00
N THR A 309 -19.70 3.10 -2.97
CA THR A 309 -20.56 1.90 -2.89
C THR A 309 -19.77 0.60 -2.96
N LEU A 310 -18.56 0.62 -3.55
CA LEU A 310 -17.64 -0.51 -3.54
C LEU A 310 -17.05 -0.73 -2.15
N TRP A 311 -16.65 0.34 -1.47
CA TRP A 311 -16.08 0.26 -0.12
C TRP A 311 -17.06 -0.27 0.91
N ASN A 312 -18.35 0.03 0.74
CA ASN A 312 -19.45 -0.51 1.57
C ASN A 312 -19.63 -2.03 1.45
N LYS A 313 -18.89 -2.71 0.57
CA LYS A 313 -18.83 -4.18 0.53
C LYS A 313 -17.91 -4.74 1.61
N ILE A 314 -16.92 -3.95 2.02
CA ILE A 314 -16.10 -4.24 3.20
C ILE A 314 -16.73 -3.58 4.42
N LEU A 315 -17.01 -2.27 4.33
CA LEU A 315 -17.39 -1.37 5.41
C LEU A 315 -18.89 -1.43 5.74
N SER A 316 -19.21 -1.32 7.02
CA SER A 316 -20.58 -1.22 7.54
C SER A 316 -20.95 0.22 7.88
N ASP A 317 -19.97 1.03 8.25
CA ASP A 317 -20.08 2.44 8.64
C ASP A 317 -18.77 3.18 8.35
N VAL A 318 -18.88 4.50 8.13
CA VAL A 318 -17.77 5.39 7.78
C VAL A 318 -17.83 6.65 8.65
N GLU A 319 -16.74 6.93 9.38
CA GLU A 319 -16.62 8.11 10.21
C GLU A 319 -16.22 9.32 9.37
N GLY A 320 -17.06 10.36 9.38
CA GLY A 320 -16.81 11.59 8.63
C GLY A 320 -17.16 11.51 7.14
N GLU A 321 -18.04 10.59 6.73
CA GLU A 321 -18.53 10.49 5.34
C GLU A 321 -19.23 11.79 4.88
N ASP A 322 -19.99 12.42 5.78
CA ASP A 322 -20.76 13.63 5.50
C ASP A 322 -20.05 14.92 5.93
N ASP A 323 -18.75 14.84 6.27
CA ASP A 323 -18.01 16.02 6.69
C ASP A 323 -17.93 17.05 5.57
N VAL A 324 -17.98 18.31 5.99
CA VAL A 324 -17.98 19.47 5.09
C VAL A 324 -16.71 20.29 5.25
N CYS A 325 -16.26 20.87 4.14
CA CYS A 325 -15.18 21.84 4.15
C CYS A 325 -15.59 23.05 5.01
N LYS A 326 -14.78 23.41 6.00
CA LYS A 326 -15.05 24.55 6.90
C LYS A 326 -15.18 25.89 6.14
N ARG A 327 -14.55 26.00 4.97
CA ARG A 327 -14.42 27.26 4.21
C ARG A 327 -15.51 27.47 3.19
N CYS A 328 -15.80 26.45 2.37
CA CYS A 328 -16.80 26.56 1.31
C CYS A 328 -18.10 25.79 1.60
N GLY A 329 -18.13 24.96 2.64
CA GLY A 329 -19.27 24.12 2.98
C GLY A 329 -19.49 22.90 2.07
N ALA A 330 -18.57 22.61 1.14
CA ALA A 330 -18.68 21.45 0.26
C ALA A 330 -18.57 20.14 1.06
N ALA A 331 -19.53 19.24 0.86
CA ALA A 331 -19.54 17.91 1.45
C ALA A 331 -18.59 16.98 0.67
N GLU A 332 -17.38 16.81 1.19
CA GLU A 332 -16.30 16.04 0.55
C GLU A 332 -15.88 14.84 1.42
N GLY A 333 -16.42 14.73 2.64
CA GLY A 333 -16.23 13.60 3.54
C GLY A 333 -14.75 13.28 3.80
N LEU A 334 -14.34 12.08 3.41
CA LEU A 334 -12.96 11.58 3.58
C LEU A 334 -11.91 12.24 2.66
N ASN A 335 -12.33 13.10 1.73
CA ASN A 335 -11.45 13.88 0.86
C ASN A 335 -11.17 15.30 1.40
N LEU A 336 -11.42 15.52 2.70
CA LEU A 336 -11.03 16.73 3.42
C LEU A 336 -9.65 16.57 4.05
N TRP A 337 -8.90 17.67 4.05
CA TRP A 337 -7.51 17.74 4.49
C TRP A 337 -7.38 18.52 5.78
N SER A 338 -6.54 18.02 6.68
CA SER A 338 -6.13 18.64 7.95
C SER A 338 -4.75 18.13 8.34
N GLU A 339 -4.16 18.66 9.42
CA GLU A 339 -2.83 18.23 9.89
C GLU A 339 -2.68 16.70 10.01
N SER A 340 -3.75 15.99 10.35
CA SER A 340 -3.74 14.52 10.50
C SER A 340 -3.43 13.74 9.22
N ASN A 341 -3.63 14.32 8.03
CA ASN A 341 -3.57 13.59 6.76
C ASN A 341 -2.82 14.30 5.62
N TRP A 342 -2.15 15.42 5.87
CA TRP A 342 -1.37 16.13 4.85
C TRP A 342 -0.25 15.31 4.23
N GLU A 343 0.29 14.31 4.92
CA GLU A 343 1.28 13.39 4.36
C GLU A 343 0.76 12.67 3.10
N TYR A 344 -0.56 12.45 3.02
CA TYR A 344 -1.18 11.77 1.88
C TYR A 344 -1.26 12.67 0.64
N LEU A 345 -1.04 13.98 0.77
CA LEU A 345 -1.05 14.91 -0.37
C LEU A 345 0.03 14.58 -1.40
N ARG A 346 1.13 13.94 -1.01
CA ARG A 346 2.27 13.68 -1.91
C ARG A 346 1.92 12.86 -3.14
N GLY A 347 0.95 11.95 -3.04
CA GLY A 347 0.45 11.15 -4.16
C GLY A 347 -0.90 11.64 -4.70
N MET A 348 -1.28 12.89 -4.43
CA MET A 348 -2.49 13.48 -4.99
C MET A 348 -2.17 14.26 -6.28
N PRO A 349 -3.00 14.16 -7.34
CA PRO A 349 -2.74 14.85 -8.61
C PRO A 349 -2.54 16.37 -8.47
N SER A 350 -3.31 17.00 -7.56
CA SER A 350 -3.23 18.43 -7.27
C SER A 350 -1.95 18.86 -6.54
N PHE A 351 -1.19 17.91 -6.00
CA PHE A 351 -0.07 18.18 -5.11
C PHE A 351 1.23 17.54 -5.57
N THR A 352 1.29 17.00 -6.79
CA THR A 352 2.57 16.60 -7.40
C THR A 352 3.53 17.79 -7.48
N ILE A 353 4.84 17.54 -7.51
CA ILE A 353 5.88 18.59 -7.61
C ILE A 353 5.61 19.53 -8.80
N ASN A 354 5.19 18.95 -9.94
CA ASN A 354 4.87 19.70 -11.15
C ASN A 354 3.63 20.58 -10.99
N GLN A 355 2.65 20.11 -10.23
CA GLN A 355 1.41 20.84 -9.98
C GLN A 355 1.59 21.94 -8.91
N ILE A 356 2.32 21.67 -7.82
CA ILE A 356 2.63 22.67 -6.78
C ILE A 356 3.35 23.88 -7.40
N ARG A 357 4.27 23.64 -8.33
CA ARG A 357 4.94 24.69 -9.09
C ARG A 357 3.95 25.66 -9.76
N GLN A 358 2.80 25.18 -10.24
CA GLN A 358 1.80 26.03 -10.90
C GLN A 358 1.07 26.95 -9.92
N TYR A 359 1.14 26.68 -8.62
CA TYR A 359 0.55 27.53 -7.59
C TYR A 359 1.43 28.74 -7.21
N LEU A 360 2.67 28.81 -7.71
CA LEU A 360 3.50 30.01 -7.54
C LEU A 360 2.84 31.22 -8.23
N LYS A 361 2.91 32.39 -7.58
CA LYS A 361 2.27 33.62 -8.06
C LYS A 361 2.85 34.13 -9.39
N GLY A 362 1.99 34.69 -10.23
CA GLY A 362 2.40 35.42 -11.43
C GLY A 362 3.24 34.58 -12.40
N LEU A 363 4.46 35.04 -12.69
CA LEU A 363 5.41 34.39 -13.61
C LEU A 363 6.47 33.55 -12.91
N LEU A 364 6.38 33.38 -11.59
CA LEU A 364 7.28 32.51 -10.82
C LEU A 364 7.30 31.04 -11.29
N PRO A 365 6.18 30.42 -11.75
CA PRO A 365 6.25 29.07 -12.32
C PRO A 365 7.19 28.96 -13.54
N GLN A 366 7.53 30.08 -14.19
CA GLN A 366 8.45 30.13 -15.33
C GLN A 366 9.87 30.54 -14.94
N SER A 367 10.11 30.88 -13.66
CA SER A 367 11.44 31.24 -13.17
C SER A 367 12.28 30.00 -12.94
N ILE A 368 13.37 29.85 -13.70
CA ILE A 368 14.28 28.71 -13.62
C ILE A 368 14.91 28.61 -12.21
N THR A 369 15.25 29.74 -11.59
CA THR A 369 15.91 29.78 -10.28
C THR A 369 14.95 29.37 -9.16
N GLU A 370 13.73 29.92 -9.16
CA GLU A 370 12.75 29.66 -8.11
C GLU A 370 12.18 28.25 -8.21
N THR A 371 11.91 27.77 -9.43
CA THR A 371 11.39 26.42 -9.63
C THR A 371 12.43 25.34 -9.34
N ALA A 372 13.71 25.59 -9.66
CA ALA A 372 14.79 24.68 -9.26
C ALA A 372 14.94 24.62 -7.73
N PHE A 373 14.83 25.76 -7.04
CA PHE A 373 14.88 25.78 -5.58
C PHE A 373 13.67 25.08 -4.94
N LEU A 374 12.45 25.34 -5.44
CA LEU A 374 11.24 24.64 -5.00
C LEU A 374 11.37 23.13 -5.18
N ARG A 375 11.82 22.67 -6.35
CA ARG A 375 12.06 21.24 -6.60
C ARG A 375 13.01 20.65 -5.57
N ALA A 376 14.16 21.29 -5.34
CA ALA A 376 15.13 20.82 -4.36
C ALA A 376 14.59 20.76 -2.91
N GLN A 377 13.55 21.54 -2.58
CA GLN A 377 12.87 21.42 -1.28
C GLN A 377 11.88 20.27 -1.23
N LEU A 378 11.28 19.88 -2.37
CA LEU A 378 10.25 18.84 -2.44
C LEU A 378 10.74 17.46 -2.89
N GLU A 379 11.98 17.40 -3.39
CA GLU A 379 12.64 16.18 -3.86
C GLU A 379 13.26 15.27 -2.77
N PRO A 380 13.31 15.55 -1.44
CA PRO A 380 13.83 14.57 -0.49
C PRO A 380 13.07 13.23 -0.57
N ILE A 381 13.66 12.27 -1.28
CA ILE A 381 13.05 11.00 -1.73
C ILE A 381 12.49 10.17 -0.56
N ASN A 382 12.96 10.43 0.67
CA ASN A 382 12.59 9.68 1.87
C ASN A 382 12.22 10.57 3.07
N GLN A 383 11.45 11.64 2.86
CA GLN A 383 10.87 12.42 3.98
C GLN A 383 9.34 12.22 4.06
N PRO A 384 8.86 11.26 4.88
CA PRO A 384 7.42 11.01 5.05
C PRO A 384 6.63 12.23 5.52
N SER A 385 7.24 13.09 6.36
CA SER A 385 6.60 14.27 6.92
C SER A 385 6.63 15.50 6.00
N LEU A 386 7.28 15.43 4.83
CA LEU A 386 7.57 16.60 3.98
C LEU A 386 6.33 17.47 3.72
N TYR A 387 5.20 16.87 3.34
CA TYR A 387 3.97 17.62 3.04
C TYR A 387 3.30 18.13 4.31
N THR A 388 3.33 17.36 5.40
CA THR A 388 2.86 17.82 6.70
C THR A 388 3.64 19.05 7.16
N ASP A 389 4.97 18.98 7.11
CA ASP A 389 5.87 20.06 7.50
C ASP A 389 5.68 21.27 6.58
N MET A 390 5.63 21.08 5.26
CA MET A 390 5.40 22.15 4.30
C MET A 390 4.08 22.88 4.56
N VAL A 391 2.97 22.14 4.71
CA VAL A 391 1.66 22.76 4.93
C VAL A 391 1.61 23.43 6.30
N ALA A 392 2.16 22.82 7.35
CA ALA A 392 2.28 23.44 8.66
C ALA A 392 3.09 24.75 8.62
N GLU A 393 4.23 24.77 7.92
CA GLU A 393 5.05 25.97 7.72
C GLU A 393 4.32 27.04 6.90
N LEU A 394 3.45 26.67 5.95
CA LEU A 394 2.61 27.62 5.21
C LEU A 394 1.63 28.36 6.14
N PHE A 395 1.11 27.70 7.17
CA PHE A 395 0.29 28.34 8.21
C PHE A 395 1.10 29.31 9.08
N ASP A 396 2.40 29.08 9.26
CA ASP A 396 3.26 29.97 10.05
C ASP A 396 3.61 31.26 9.28
N VAL A 397 3.54 31.24 7.95
CA VAL A 397 3.75 32.41 7.07
C VAL A 397 2.45 32.92 6.43
N LYS A 398 1.30 32.55 6.98
CA LYS A 398 0.00 32.91 6.42
C LYS A 398 -0.24 34.42 6.43
N ARG A 399 -0.97 34.91 5.43
CA ARG A 399 -1.34 36.31 5.33
C ARG A 399 -2.51 36.64 6.29
N PRO A 400 -2.67 37.91 6.70
CA PRO A 400 -3.72 38.30 7.64
C PRO A 400 -5.14 37.94 7.20
N GLU A 401 -5.41 37.86 5.90
CA GLU A 401 -6.72 37.45 5.37
C GLU A 401 -7.08 35.98 5.70
N PHE A 402 -6.12 35.19 6.17
CA PHE A 402 -6.25 33.79 6.55
C PHE A 402 -6.03 33.58 8.07
N ASP A 403 -6.03 34.64 8.88
CA ASP A 403 -5.78 34.55 10.32
C ASP A 403 -6.77 33.64 11.06
N ASP A 404 -8.00 33.55 10.57
CA ASP A 404 -9.04 32.67 11.09
C ASP A 404 -8.94 31.21 10.59
N TRP A 405 -7.96 30.88 9.73
CA TRP A 405 -7.65 29.52 9.26
C TRP A 405 -6.71 28.79 10.21
N ASP A 406 -7.07 27.55 10.53
CA ASP A 406 -6.34 26.71 11.48
C ASP A 406 -5.86 25.40 10.84
N LYS A 407 -4.80 24.81 11.40
CA LYS A 407 -4.18 23.54 10.95
C LYS A 407 -5.15 22.36 11.12
N GLU A 408 -6.05 22.44 12.11
CA GLU A 408 -7.08 21.43 12.34
C GLU A 408 -8.35 21.62 11.48
N ASP A 409 -8.42 22.69 10.69
CA ASP A 409 -9.57 22.90 9.81
C ASP A 409 -9.64 21.83 8.73
N LEU A 410 -10.85 21.31 8.53
CA LEU A 410 -11.15 20.41 7.42
C LEU A 410 -11.32 21.23 6.13
N LEU A 411 -10.35 21.12 5.24
CA LEU A 411 -10.31 21.86 3.97
C LEU A 411 -10.49 20.91 2.79
N CYS A 412 -11.37 21.22 1.84
CA CYS A 412 -11.38 20.50 0.57
C CYS A 412 -10.14 20.84 -0.26
N THR A 413 -9.84 20.00 -1.26
CA THR A 413 -8.72 20.19 -2.19
C THR A 413 -8.72 21.59 -2.82
N SER A 414 -9.87 22.12 -3.22
CA SER A 414 -9.97 23.47 -3.79
C SER A 414 -9.59 24.57 -2.80
N CYS A 415 -10.06 24.49 -1.55
CA CYS A 415 -9.70 25.49 -0.54
C CYS A 415 -8.23 25.39 -0.14
N LEU A 416 -7.68 24.17 -0.01
CA LEU A 416 -6.28 23.98 0.30
C LEU A 416 -5.36 24.46 -0.83
N THR A 417 -5.71 24.22 -2.10
CA THR A 417 -4.91 24.72 -3.25
C THR A 417 -4.92 26.24 -3.34
N ILE A 418 -6.03 26.91 -3.02
CA ILE A 418 -6.08 28.37 -2.89
C ILE A 418 -5.13 28.84 -1.78
N PHE A 419 -5.22 28.20 -0.60
CA PHE A 419 -4.35 28.53 0.53
C PHE A 419 -2.87 28.37 0.16
N VAL A 420 -2.49 27.26 -0.45
CA VAL A 420 -1.11 27.03 -0.91
C VAL A 420 -0.69 28.09 -1.93
N GLY A 421 -1.53 28.40 -2.93
CA GLY A 421 -1.20 29.43 -3.94
C GLY A 421 -1.01 30.84 -3.36
N GLU A 422 -1.71 31.19 -2.29
CA GLU A 422 -1.52 32.48 -1.61
C GLU A 422 -0.24 32.56 -0.77
N HIS A 423 0.34 31.43 -0.36
CA HIS A 423 1.42 31.41 0.64
C HIS A 423 2.72 30.75 0.16
N LEU A 424 2.71 29.96 -0.92
CA LEU A 424 3.86 29.17 -1.38
C LEU A 424 5.11 30.00 -1.66
N HIS A 425 4.95 31.20 -2.25
CA HIS A 425 6.07 32.11 -2.51
C HIS A 425 6.67 32.71 -1.24
N LEU A 426 5.86 32.92 -0.19
CA LEU A 426 6.31 33.40 1.11
C LEU A 426 7.08 32.30 1.85
N TRP A 427 6.53 31.09 1.83
CA TRP A 427 7.21 29.90 2.35
C TRP A 427 8.56 29.69 1.67
N LEU A 428 8.62 29.77 0.34
CA LEU A 428 9.88 29.61 -0.40
C LEU A 428 10.92 30.67 -0.02
N LEU A 429 10.47 31.90 0.23
CA LEU A 429 11.32 33.00 0.69
C LEU A 429 11.89 32.70 2.09
N GLU A 430 11.07 32.19 3.01
CA GLU A 430 11.52 31.83 4.35
C GLU A 430 12.48 30.63 4.32
N ARG A 431 12.22 29.62 3.50
CA ARG A 431 13.15 28.50 3.27
C ARG A 431 14.51 28.97 2.75
N LYS A 432 14.56 29.98 1.88
CA LYS A 432 15.83 30.58 1.45
C LYS A 432 16.58 31.25 2.62
N ARG A 433 15.88 31.97 3.48
CA ARG A 433 16.47 32.61 4.67
C ARG A 433 17.00 31.56 5.65
N ALA A 434 16.20 30.53 5.93
CA ALA A 434 16.59 29.41 6.80
C ALA A 434 17.81 28.63 6.25
N ALA A 435 17.93 28.51 4.92
CA ALA A 435 19.11 27.95 4.25
C ALA A 435 20.34 28.89 4.25
N GLY A 436 20.29 30.03 4.95
CA GLY A 436 21.37 31.00 5.05
C GLY A 436 21.62 31.79 3.76
N ARG A 437 20.69 31.77 2.79
CA ARG A 437 20.84 32.54 1.55
C ARG A 437 20.59 34.01 1.81
N GLN A 438 21.49 34.86 1.32
CA GLN A 438 21.25 36.30 1.28
C GLN A 438 20.14 36.58 0.27
N ILE A 439 19.07 37.24 0.73
CA ILE A 439 17.97 37.65 -0.14
C ILE A 439 18.38 38.93 -0.87
N PRO A 440 18.42 38.95 -2.21
CA PRO A 440 18.72 40.17 -2.96
C PRO A 440 17.64 41.24 -2.81
N GLU A 441 17.91 42.44 -3.32
CA GLU A 441 16.90 43.49 -3.41
C GLU A 441 15.68 43.05 -4.24
N ASP A 442 14.49 43.48 -3.83
CA ASP A 442 13.24 43.16 -4.50
C ASP A 442 13.20 43.72 -5.92
N CYS A 443 12.85 42.87 -6.88
CA CYS A 443 12.52 43.32 -8.22
C CYS A 443 11.26 44.20 -8.16
N TRP A 444 11.28 45.37 -8.82
CA TRP A 444 10.11 46.26 -8.84
C TRP A 444 8.85 45.60 -9.42
N TYR A 445 9.01 44.65 -10.34
CA TYR A 445 7.89 43.90 -10.91
C TYR A 445 7.53 42.64 -10.10
N GLY A 446 8.28 42.34 -9.02
CA GLY A 446 8.06 41.20 -8.14
C GLY A 446 7.87 39.89 -8.90
N TYR A 447 6.90 39.09 -8.44
CA TYR A 447 6.52 37.84 -9.10
C TYR A 447 5.93 38.02 -10.51
N ASN A 448 5.60 39.25 -10.94
CA ASN A 448 5.12 39.55 -12.30
C ASN A 448 6.25 39.93 -13.27
N CYS A 449 7.52 39.92 -12.85
CA CYS A 449 8.63 40.26 -13.72
C CYS A 449 8.73 39.30 -14.93
N ARG A 450 8.68 39.82 -16.16
CA ARG A 450 8.86 39.00 -17.37
C ARG A 450 10.32 38.60 -17.61
N THR A 451 11.28 39.41 -17.15
CA THR A 451 12.70 39.15 -17.37
C THR A 451 13.22 37.94 -16.60
N GLN A 452 12.56 37.60 -15.48
CA GLN A 452 12.91 36.42 -14.67
C GLN A 452 12.76 35.09 -15.44
N THR A 453 11.94 35.05 -16.49
CA THR A 453 11.61 33.80 -17.21
C THR A 453 12.65 33.39 -18.25
N HIS A 454 13.49 34.33 -18.70
CA HIS A 454 14.41 34.10 -19.81
C HIS A 454 15.81 34.70 -19.62
N ARG A 455 16.07 35.49 -18.56
CA ARG A 455 17.41 35.98 -18.22
C ARG A 455 17.83 35.50 -16.84
N ARG A 456 18.62 34.42 -16.81
CA ARG A 456 19.13 33.81 -15.57
C ARG A 456 19.85 34.79 -14.66
N GLU A 457 20.75 35.62 -15.22
CA GLU A 457 21.48 36.64 -14.45
C GLU A 457 20.54 37.62 -13.73
N HIS A 458 19.41 37.99 -14.35
CA HIS A 458 18.41 38.84 -13.70
C HIS A 458 17.66 38.10 -12.59
N ALA A 459 17.28 36.85 -12.84
CA ALA A 459 16.60 35.98 -11.87
C ALA A 459 17.45 35.66 -10.63
N GLU A 460 18.79 35.64 -10.78
CA GLU A 460 19.71 35.42 -9.66
C GLU A 460 20.05 36.71 -8.90
N LYS A 461 20.04 37.87 -9.58
CA LYS A 461 20.46 39.16 -9.00
C LYS A 461 19.37 39.86 -8.18
N LEU A 462 18.09 39.59 -8.42
CA LEU A 462 16.97 40.26 -7.75
C LEU A 462 16.01 39.24 -7.13
N ASN A 463 15.31 39.62 -6.06
CA ASN A 463 14.26 38.80 -5.48
C ASN A 463 12.93 38.99 -6.24
N HIS A 464 12.36 37.89 -6.73
CA HIS A 464 11.04 37.87 -7.39
C HIS A 464 9.93 37.31 -6.50
N LEU A 465 10.23 36.83 -5.28
CA LEU A 465 9.24 36.32 -4.32
C LEU A 465 8.51 37.43 -3.55
N SER A 466 8.40 38.62 -4.14
CA SER A 466 7.86 39.83 -3.54
C SER A 466 6.70 40.40 -4.35
N LEU A 467 5.89 41.24 -3.70
CA LEU A 467 4.79 41.95 -4.34
C LEU A 467 5.32 42.95 -5.38
N PRO A 468 4.67 43.06 -6.56
CA PRO A 468 4.99 44.11 -7.53
C PRO A 468 4.79 45.49 -6.92
N THR A 469 5.81 46.35 -7.01
CA THR A 469 5.76 47.76 -6.59
C THR A 469 5.64 48.72 -7.78
N ARG A 470 5.81 48.21 -9.01
CA ARG A 470 5.58 48.93 -10.27
C ARG A 470 4.85 48.04 -11.27
N GLY A 471 3.96 48.66 -12.06
CA GLY A 471 3.15 48.02 -13.11
C GLY A 471 3.89 47.86 -14.42
#